data_AF-V9LIV1-F1
#
_entry.id   AF-V9LIV1-F1
#
_cell.length_a   1.000
_cell.length_b   1.000
_cell.length_c   1.000
_cell.angle_alpha   90.00
_cell.angle_beta   90.00
_cell.angle_gamma   90.00
#
_symmetry.space_group_name_H-M   'P 1'
#
loop_
_entity.id
_entity.type
_entity.pdbx_description
1 polymer ?
#
loop_
_entity_poly.entity_id
_entity_poly.type
_entity_poly.pdbx_seq_one_letter_code
_entity_poly.pdbx_strand_id
1 'polypeptide(L)'
;SGELHARQAGSDIVLDFPLNRTTVQDEKEIKELIKGAVGDLNIQDIHYSSKTKKLLVRLNDAYERTVLETLQVDPNRLLQAENSGMVKGLILTLKGTPNINTRGYDFYSRYFSPWNGIPEDPVTGSAHTVLASYWTEQLGKREMLAYQCSKRGGSLKISLKEGG
;
A
#
# COMPACT_ATOMS: atom_id res chain seq x y z
N SER A 1 0.17 20.72 -5.97
CA SER A 1 0.30 20.23 -4.59
C SER A 1 0.13 21.41 -3.66
N GLY A 2 -0.84 21.38 -2.74
CA GLY A 2 -1.09 22.46 -1.79
C GLY A 2 -0.03 22.52 -0.68
N GLU A 3 -0.35 23.20 0.42
CA GLU A 3 0.54 23.31 1.59
C GLU A 3 0.80 21.93 2.22
N LEU A 4 2.04 21.70 2.66
CA LEU A 4 2.49 20.49 3.34
C LEU A 4 3.17 20.90 4.65
N HIS A 5 2.72 20.33 5.77
CA HIS A 5 3.34 20.56 7.07
C HIS A 5 4.25 19.41 7.45
N ALA A 6 5.47 19.75 7.84
CA ALA A 6 6.46 18.83 8.37
C ALA A 6 6.91 19.32 9.74
N ARG A 7 7.00 18.43 10.73
CA ARG A 7 7.51 18.75 12.07
C ARG A 7 8.37 17.63 12.62
N GLN A 8 9.38 18.00 13.40
CA GLN A 8 10.16 17.04 14.17
C GLN A 8 9.42 16.70 15.47
N ALA A 9 9.44 15.42 15.85
CA ALA A 9 8.89 14.92 17.12
C ALA A 9 9.87 13.92 17.74
N GLY A 10 10.80 14.42 18.57
CA GLY A 10 11.92 13.61 19.05
C GLY A 10 12.82 13.18 17.88
N SER A 11 13.02 11.87 17.72
CA SER A 11 13.75 11.29 16.59
C SER A 11 12.91 11.13 15.32
N ASP A 12 11.59 11.32 15.39
CA ASP A 12 10.68 11.10 14.28
C ASP A 12 10.44 12.40 13.49
N ILE A 13 10.16 12.27 12.19
CA ILE A 13 9.63 13.33 11.35
C ILE A 13 8.16 13.01 11.07
N VAL A 14 7.27 13.96 11.36
CA VAL A 14 5.84 13.87 11.11
C VAL A 14 5.49 14.71 9.91
N LEU A 15 4.80 14.10 8.94
CA LEU A 15 4.33 14.73 7.73
C LEU A 15 2.81 14.63 7.68
N ASP A 16 2.14 15.75 7.44
CA ASP A 16 0.70 15.78 7.24
C ASP A 16 0.38 15.57 5.75
N PHE A 17 -0.47 14.58 5.47
CA PHE A 17 -0.92 14.26 4.12
C PHE A 17 -2.45 14.15 4.06
N PRO A 18 -3.08 14.47 2.93
CA PRO A 18 -4.51 14.28 2.76
C PRO A 18 -4.84 12.78 2.74
N LEU A 19 -5.95 12.40 3.37
CA LEU A 19 -6.52 11.05 3.22
C LEU A 19 -7.03 10.84 1.79
N ASN A 20 -6.54 9.80 1.12
CA ASN A 20 -6.98 9.47 -0.24
C ASN A 20 -7.85 8.22 -0.22
N ARG A 21 -9.16 8.43 -0.30
CA ARG A 21 -10.15 7.35 -0.31
C ARG A 21 -10.00 6.46 -1.54
N THR A 22 -10.47 5.24 -1.37
CA THR A 22 -10.58 4.23 -2.42
C THR A 22 -12.02 3.78 -2.58
N THR A 23 -12.30 3.20 -3.73
CA THR A 23 -13.52 2.43 -4.00
C THR A 23 -13.13 1.01 -4.37
N VAL A 24 -14.04 0.05 -4.18
CA VAL A 24 -13.87 -1.31 -4.69
C VAL A 24 -13.64 -1.26 -6.20
N GLN A 25 -12.71 -2.07 -6.69
CA GLN A 25 -12.38 -2.20 -8.12
C GLN A 25 -12.76 -3.60 -8.61
N ASP A 26 -13.40 -3.68 -9.77
CA ASP A 26 -13.69 -4.98 -10.41
C ASP A 26 -12.38 -5.61 -10.90
N GLU A 27 -12.10 -6.82 -10.43
CA GLU A 27 -10.95 -7.63 -10.82
C GLU A 27 -10.91 -7.89 -12.33
N LYS A 28 -12.08 -8.06 -12.97
CA LYS A 28 -12.17 -8.38 -14.40
C LYS A 28 -11.55 -7.29 -15.27
N GLU A 29 -11.64 -6.03 -14.85
CA GLU A 29 -11.10 -4.88 -15.58
C GLU A 29 -9.57 -4.80 -15.50
N ILE A 30 -8.96 -5.40 -14.48
CA ILE A 30 -7.52 -5.31 -14.19
C ILE A 30 -6.83 -6.67 -14.11
N LYS A 31 -7.48 -7.72 -14.62
CA LYS A 31 -7.08 -9.11 -14.42
C LYS A 31 -5.63 -9.37 -14.79
N GLU A 32 -5.18 -8.86 -15.92
CA GLU A 32 -3.80 -9.03 -16.38
C GLU A 32 -2.79 -8.32 -15.47
N LEU A 33 -3.17 -7.16 -14.91
CA LEU A 33 -2.32 -6.43 -13.96
C LEU A 33 -2.20 -7.19 -12.64
N ILE A 34 -3.30 -7.74 -12.12
CA ILE A 34 -3.30 -8.60 -10.93
C ILE A 34 -2.44 -9.84 -11.18
N LYS A 35 -2.65 -10.53 -12.30
CA LYS A 35 -1.89 -11.72 -12.67
C LYS A 35 -0.39 -11.42 -12.80
N GLY A 36 -0.04 -10.28 -13.39
CA GLY A 36 1.34 -9.81 -13.51
C GLY A 36 1.98 -9.42 -12.17
N ALA A 37 1.18 -8.97 -11.20
CA ALA A 37 1.64 -8.53 -9.89
C ALA A 37 1.79 -9.67 -8.88
N VAL A 38 0.79 -10.54 -8.76
CA VAL A 38 0.69 -11.52 -7.65
C VAL A 38 0.57 -12.96 -8.14
N GLY A 39 0.56 -13.21 -9.45
CA GLY A 39 0.48 -14.55 -10.01
C GLY A 39 -0.83 -15.25 -9.66
N ASP A 40 -0.74 -16.38 -8.96
CA ASP A 40 -1.89 -17.21 -8.51
C ASP A 40 -2.19 -17.05 -7.01
N LEU A 41 -1.60 -16.04 -6.35
CA LEU A 41 -1.90 -15.77 -4.95
C LEU A 41 -3.36 -15.34 -4.79
N ASN A 42 -4.00 -15.83 -3.73
CA ASN A 42 -5.37 -15.46 -3.40
C ASN A 42 -5.42 -14.01 -2.90
N ILE A 43 -6.27 -13.21 -3.54
CA ILE A 43 -6.52 -11.82 -3.13
C ILE A 43 -7.79 -11.77 -2.27
N GLN A 44 -7.81 -10.85 -1.32
CA GLN A 44 -8.96 -10.59 -0.45
C GLN A 44 -9.82 -9.46 -1.01
N ASP A 45 -9.19 -8.32 -1.32
CA ASP A 45 -9.86 -7.11 -1.78
C ASP A 45 -9.03 -6.38 -2.83
N ILE A 46 -9.71 -5.68 -3.73
CA ILE A 46 -9.10 -4.79 -4.72
C ILE A 46 -9.78 -3.43 -4.62
N HIS A 47 -8.98 -2.40 -4.43
CA HIS A 47 -9.44 -1.03 -4.25
C HIS A 47 -8.65 -0.09 -5.14
N TYR A 48 -9.29 0.97 -5.62
CA TYR A 48 -8.65 1.97 -6.46
C TYR A 48 -8.89 3.38 -5.95
N SER A 49 -7.85 4.20 -5.94
CA SER A 49 -7.95 5.65 -5.68
C SER A 49 -7.78 6.41 -6.97
N SER A 50 -8.88 6.87 -7.57
CA SER A 50 -8.87 7.66 -8.81
C SER A 50 -8.07 8.96 -8.70
N LYS A 51 -8.10 9.61 -7.53
CA LYS A 51 -7.35 10.85 -7.24
C LYS A 51 -5.84 10.67 -7.36
N THR A 52 -5.31 9.55 -6.88
CA THR A 52 -3.86 9.27 -6.89
C THR A 52 -3.45 8.28 -7.97
N LYS A 53 -4.41 7.70 -8.69
CA LYS A 53 -4.24 6.61 -9.66
C LYS A 53 -3.53 5.40 -9.06
N LYS A 54 -3.77 5.12 -7.78
CA LYS A 54 -3.16 3.99 -7.06
C LYS A 54 -4.15 2.84 -6.95
N LEU A 55 -3.74 1.67 -7.41
CA LEU A 55 -4.42 0.42 -7.19
C LEU A 55 -3.87 -0.23 -5.91
N LEU A 56 -4.75 -0.62 -5.00
CA LEU A 56 -4.46 -1.37 -3.79
C LEU A 56 -4.99 -2.79 -3.96
N VAL A 57 -4.11 -3.76 -3.81
CA VAL A 57 -4.42 -5.19 -3.84
C VAL A 57 -4.09 -5.76 -2.48
N ARG A 58 -5.12 -6.18 -1.74
CA ARG A 58 -4.94 -6.87 -0.46
C ARG A 58 -4.87 -8.37 -0.70
N LEU A 59 -3.82 -9.00 -0.19
CA LEU A 59 -3.68 -10.46 -0.19
C LEU A 59 -4.51 -11.09 0.93
N ASN A 60 -4.87 -12.36 0.78
CA ASN A 60 -5.63 -13.12 1.77
C ASN A 60 -4.95 -13.12 3.16
N ASP A 61 -5.74 -13.02 4.23
CA ASP A 61 -5.27 -12.96 5.62
C ASP A 61 -4.56 -14.25 6.08
N ALA A 62 -4.66 -15.36 5.33
CA ALA A 62 -3.92 -16.59 5.60
C ALA A 62 -2.42 -16.50 5.24
N TYR A 63 -2.01 -15.46 4.50
CA TYR A 63 -0.61 -15.25 4.17
C TYR A 63 0.12 -14.50 5.28
N GLU A 64 1.42 -14.81 5.39
CA GLU A 64 2.34 -14.12 6.29
C GLU A 64 3.16 -13.07 5.53
N ARG A 65 3.77 -12.15 6.29
CA ARG A 65 4.63 -11.07 5.76
C ARG A 65 5.67 -11.57 4.73
N THR A 66 6.22 -12.77 4.93
CA THR A 66 7.24 -13.38 4.07
C THR A 66 6.77 -13.53 2.62
N VAL A 67 5.47 -13.66 2.38
CA VAL A 67 4.90 -13.68 1.02
C VAL A 67 5.20 -12.36 0.31
N LEU A 68 4.98 -11.22 0.95
CA LEU A 68 5.30 -9.91 0.35
C LEU A 68 6.81 -9.76 0.13
N GLU A 69 7.64 -10.18 1.08
CA GLU A 69 9.10 -10.03 1.01
C GLU A 69 9.75 -10.86 -0.09
N THR A 70 9.18 -12.03 -0.39
CA THR A 70 9.74 -12.98 -1.36
C THR A 70 9.10 -12.88 -2.74
N LEU A 71 7.90 -12.29 -2.84
CA LEU A 71 7.18 -12.10 -4.10
C LEU A 71 8.04 -11.36 -5.13
N GLN A 72 8.26 -11.99 -6.28
CA GLN A 72 8.96 -11.38 -7.40
C GLN A 72 7.94 -10.68 -8.31
N VAL A 73 8.02 -9.35 -8.35
CA VAL A 73 7.16 -8.53 -9.21
C VAL A 73 8.02 -8.02 -10.35
N ASP A 74 7.69 -8.43 -11.58
CA ASP A 74 8.38 -7.96 -12.79
C ASP A 74 7.76 -6.63 -13.26
N PRO A 75 8.49 -5.50 -13.17
CA PRO A 75 7.98 -4.20 -13.59
C PRO A 75 7.56 -4.16 -15.07
N ASN A 76 8.20 -4.95 -15.94
CA ASN A 76 7.88 -4.98 -17.36
C ASN A 76 6.53 -5.64 -17.61
N ARG A 77 6.18 -6.68 -16.84
CA ARG A 77 4.84 -7.28 -16.90
C ARG A 77 3.76 -6.29 -16.49
N LEU A 78 4.02 -5.48 -15.45
CA LEU A 78 3.07 -4.45 -15.03
C LEU A 78 2.86 -3.38 -16.12
N LEU A 79 3.95 -2.95 -16.79
CA LEU A 79 3.88 -1.99 -17.90
C LEU A 79 3.14 -2.55 -19.12
N GLN A 80 3.29 -3.84 -19.41
CA GLN A 80 2.58 -4.50 -20.51
C GLN A 80 1.08 -4.68 -20.21
N ALA A 81 0.74 -5.05 -18.98
CA ALA A 81 -0.63 -5.30 -18.55
C ALA A 81 -1.46 -4.01 -18.37
N GLU A 82 -0.82 -2.87 -18.12
CA GLU A 82 -1.48 -1.58 -17.95
C GLU A 82 -0.77 -0.49 -18.76
N ASN A 83 -1.39 -0.12 -19.88
CA ASN A 83 -0.93 0.92 -20.79
C ASN A 83 -1.97 2.03 -21.05
N SER A 84 -3.14 1.96 -20.40
CA SER A 84 -4.23 2.93 -20.53
C SER A 84 -3.94 4.23 -19.75
N GLY A 85 -3.07 4.15 -18.74
CA GLY A 85 -2.78 5.26 -17.83
C GLY A 85 -3.78 5.41 -16.69
N MET A 86 -4.65 4.41 -16.50
CA MET A 86 -5.56 4.30 -15.37
C MET A 86 -4.80 4.12 -14.06
N VAL A 87 -3.88 3.15 -14.00
CA VAL A 87 -3.03 2.92 -12.82
C VAL A 87 -1.65 3.53 -13.03
N LYS A 88 -1.16 4.24 -12.02
CA LYS A 88 0.18 4.83 -11.96
C LYS A 88 0.97 4.41 -10.71
N GLY A 89 0.35 3.65 -9.82
CA GLY A 89 1.00 3.04 -8.67
C GLY A 89 0.25 1.80 -8.21
N LEU A 90 0.98 0.76 -7.87
CA LEU A 90 0.46 -0.49 -7.34
C LEU A 90 0.92 -0.66 -5.90
N ILE A 91 -0.04 -0.80 -5.00
CA ILE A 91 0.15 -1.13 -3.60
C ILE A 91 -0.23 -2.61 -3.44
N LEU A 92 0.70 -3.43 -3.00
CA LEU A 92 0.39 -4.76 -2.49
C LEU A 92 0.37 -4.67 -0.97
N THR A 93 -0.67 -5.19 -0.33
CA THR A 93 -0.81 -5.09 1.13
C THR A 93 -1.34 -6.37 1.75
N LEU A 94 -1.01 -6.57 3.01
CA LEU A 94 -1.39 -7.74 3.79
C LEU A 94 -1.70 -7.29 5.23
N LYS A 95 -2.71 -7.91 5.83
CA LYS A 95 -3.03 -7.65 7.23
C LYS A 95 -1.88 -8.08 8.13
N GLY A 96 -1.57 -7.27 9.12
CA GLY A 96 -0.58 -7.63 10.12
C GLY A 96 -1.14 -8.58 11.16
N THR A 97 -0.33 -9.54 11.59
CA THR A 97 -0.62 -10.42 12.72
C THR A 97 0.07 -9.87 13.97
N PRO A 98 -0.66 -9.53 15.04
CA PRO A 98 -0.05 -9.18 16.32
C PRO A 98 0.71 -10.40 16.85
N ASN A 99 2.00 -10.24 17.15
CA ASN A 99 2.75 -11.27 17.88
C ASN A 99 2.53 -11.08 19.39
N ILE A 100 2.30 -12.15 20.14
CA ILE A 100 2.10 -12.11 21.59
C ILE A 100 3.34 -11.54 22.32
N ASN A 101 4.53 -11.66 21.72
CA ASN A 101 5.81 -11.30 22.35
C ASN A 101 6.43 -10.01 21.82
N THR A 102 5.91 -9.43 20.73
CA THR A 102 6.42 -8.16 20.16
C THR A 102 5.27 -7.31 19.66
N ARG A 103 5.40 -5.98 19.74
CA ARG A 103 4.44 -5.06 19.12
C ARG A 103 4.53 -5.24 17.61
N GLY A 104 3.65 -6.08 17.06
CA GLY A 104 3.55 -6.34 15.63
C GLY A 104 3.09 -5.11 14.85
N TYR A 105 3.17 -5.21 13.53
CA TYR A 105 2.58 -4.22 12.63
C TYR A 105 1.10 -4.51 12.43
N ASP A 106 0.29 -3.48 12.26
CA ASP A 106 -1.12 -3.60 11.93
C ASP A 106 -1.32 -4.02 10.46
N PHE A 107 -0.41 -3.63 9.57
CA PHE A 107 -0.37 -4.08 8.19
C PHE A 107 1.02 -3.96 7.55
N TYR A 108 1.18 -4.69 6.46
CA TYR A 108 2.38 -4.70 5.62
C TYR A 108 2.08 -4.19 4.22
N SER A 109 3.07 -3.61 3.54
CA SER A 109 2.90 -3.15 2.16
C SER A 109 4.15 -3.28 1.30
N ARG A 110 3.98 -3.26 -0.02
CA ARG A 110 5.02 -2.93 -1.01
C ARG A 110 4.42 -1.96 -2.03
N TYR A 111 5.26 -1.13 -2.64
CA TYR A 111 4.81 -0.12 -3.59
C TYR A 111 5.63 -0.15 -4.88
N PHE A 112 4.95 -0.33 -6.00
CA PHE A 112 5.52 -0.38 -7.34
C PHE A 112 4.96 0.76 -8.16
N SER A 113 5.81 1.45 -8.92
CA SER A 113 5.40 2.58 -9.72
C SER A 113 6.18 2.66 -11.05
N PRO A 114 6.23 1.55 -11.83
CA PRO A 114 7.05 1.51 -13.05
C PRO A 114 6.59 2.53 -14.09
N TRP A 115 5.31 2.90 -14.10
CA TRP A 115 4.77 3.95 -14.97
C TRP A 115 5.36 5.35 -14.70
N ASN A 116 6.03 5.53 -13.56
CA ASN A 116 6.78 6.75 -13.21
C ASN A 116 8.30 6.50 -13.19
N GLY A 117 8.78 5.41 -13.81
CA GLY A 117 10.20 5.06 -13.87
C GLY A 117 10.77 4.46 -12.58
N ILE A 118 9.92 4.10 -11.60
CA ILE A 118 10.35 3.52 -10.32
C ILE A 118 9.86 2.08 -10.24
N PRO A 119 10.73 1.07 -10.48
CA PRO A 119 10.36 -0.34 -10.38
C PRO A 119 9.68 -0.67 -9.05
N GLU A 120 10.34 -0.35 -7.94
CA GLU A 120 9.83 -0.45 -6.57
C GLU A 120 10.38 0.71 -5.75
N ASP A 121 9.51 1.38 -5.00
CA ASP A 121 9.93 2.44 -4.08
C ASP A 121 10.17 1.83 -2.68
N PRO A 122 11.32 2.09 -2.04
CA PRO A 122 11.63 1.48 -0.76
C PRO A 122 10.66 1.84 0.39
N VAL A 123 10.22 3.11 0.48
CA VAL A 123 9.28 3.59 1.51
C VAL A 123 8.49 4.77 0.97
N THR A 124 7.17 4.64 0.84
CA THR A 124 6.34 5.59 0.09
C THR A 124 5.28 6.25 0.96
N GLY A 125 5.54 7.47 1.45
CA GLY A 125 4.56 8.22 2.26
C GLY A 125 3.23 8.45 1.53
N SER A 126 3.28 8.75 0.23
CA SER A 126 2.06 8.97 -0.56
C SER A 126 1.21 7.69 -0.73
N ALA A 127 1.79 6.49 -0.67
CA ALA A 127 1.02 5.24 -0.68
C ALA A 127 0.25 5.05 0.63
N HIS A 128 0.83 5.52 1.74
CA HIS A 128 0.22 5.42 3.06
C HIS A 128 -1.02 6.32 3.23
N THR A 129 -1.18 7.34 2.38
CA THR A 129 -2.45 8.11 2.32
C THR A 129 -3.64 7.29 1.82
N VAL A 130 -3.38 6.26 1.01
CA VAL A 130 -4.38 5.33 0.48
C VAL A 130 -4.56 4.16 1.44
N LEU A 131 -3.45 3.58 1.91
CA LEU A 131 -3.46 2.50 2.91
C LEU A 131 -4.12 2.93 4.22
N ALA A 132 -3.89 4.16 4.69
CA ALA A 132 -4.52 4.67 5.90
C ALA A 132 -6.05 4.71 5.76
N SER A 133 -6.57 5.16 4.61
CA SER A 133 -8.01 5.16 4.36
C SER A 133 -8.58 3.76 4.41
N TYR A 134 -7.93 2.83 3.71
CA TYR A 134 -8.38 1.45 3.62
C TYR A 134 -8.30 0.72 4.97
N TRP A 135 -7.12 0.68 5.60
CA TRP A 135 -6.91 -0.09 6.83
C TRP A 135 -7.61 0.49 8.06
N THR A 136 -7.86 1.80 8.11
CA THR A 136 -8.71 2.38 9.18
C THR A 136 -10.09 1.75 9.16
N GLU A 137 -10.69 1.61 7.97
CA GLU A 137 -12.02 1.04 7.79
C GLU A 137 -12.02 -0.46 8.09
N GLN A 138 -11.00 -1.20 7.62
CA GLN A 138 -10.88 -2.64 7.86
C GLN A 138 -10.60 -3.02 9.32
N LEU A 139 -9.83 -2.20 10.05
CA LEU A 139 -9.39 -2.51 11.41
C LEU A 139 -10.18 -1.78 12.49
N GLY A 140 -10.96 -0.74 12.13
CA GLY A 140 -11.60 0.15 13.09
C GLY A 140 -10.59 0.95 13.94
N LYS A 141 -9.37 1.18 13.42
CA LYS A 141 -8.26 1.82 14.14
C LYS A 141 -7.84 3.13 13.47
N ARG A 142 -7.59 4.16 14.27
CA ARG A 142 -7.07 5.46 13.79
C ARG A 142 -5.57 5.60 13.96
N GLU A 143 -4.99 4.85 14.88
CA GLU A 143 -3.54 4.74 15.05
C GLU A 143 -3.09 3.36 14.63
N MET A 144 -2.12 3.31 13.73
CA MET A 144 -1.62 2.07 13.15
C MET A 144 -0.11 2.11 12.99
N LEU A 145 0.53 0.96 13.14
CA LEU A 145 1.93 0.74 12.81
C LEU A 145 2.01 -0.04 11.49
N ALA A 146 2.66 0.53 10.49
CA ALA A 146 2.83 -0.08 9.17
C ALA A 146 4.29 -0.42 8.89
N TYR A 147 4.51 -1.43 8.06
CA TYR A 147 5.85 -1.73 7.55
C TYR A 147 5.82 -1.97 6.04
N GLN A 148 6.65 -1.23 5.31
CA GLN A 148 6.84 -1.42 3.88
C GLN A 148 7.96 -2.44 3.65
N CYS A 149 7.59 -3.64 3.18
CA CYS A 149 8.43 -4.82 2.95
C CYS A 149 9.27 -4.73 1.66
N SER A 150 9.83 -3.57 1.35
CA SER A 150 10.85 -3.47 0.30
C SER A 150 12.18 -4.07 0.78
N LYS A 151 13.15 -4.22 -0.13
CA LYS A 151 14.50 -4.70 0.21
C LYS A 151 15.17 -3.89 1.33
N ARG A 152 14.93 -2.57 1.38
CA ARG A 152 15.45 -1.70 2.46
C ARG A 152 14.59 -1.79 3.71
N GLY A 153 13.29 -1.96 3.54
CA GLY A 153 12.33 -1.90 4.63
C GLY A 153 12.07 -0.48 5.12
N GLY A 154 10.94 -0.29 5.80
CA GLY A 154 10.69 0.93 6.55
C GLY A 154 9.42 0.85 7.40
N SER A 155 9.54 1.25 8.66
CA SER A 155 8.43 1.37 9.60
C SER A 155 7.80 2.75 9.51
N LEU A 156 6.48 2.82 9.53
CA LEU A 156 5.72 4.07 9.58
C LEU A 156 4.69 4.02 10.71
N LYS A 157 4.56 5.14 11.41
CA LYS A 157 3.45 5.39 12.33
C LYS A 157 2.40 6.20 11.60
N ILE A 158 1.15 5.75 11.65
CA ILE A 158 0.02 6.39 10.98
C ILE A 158 -0.96 6.83 12.06
N SER A 159 -1.38 8.07 11.98
CA SER A 159 -2.42 8.63 12.85
C SER A 159 -3.42 9.40 11.98
N LEU A 160 -4.69 8.99 12.04
CA LEU A 160 -5.76 9.62 11.29
C LEU A 160 -6.43 10.72 12.14
N LYS A 161 -6.17 11.98 11.79
CA LYS A 161 -6.73 13.16 12.48
C LYS A 161 -8.24 13.31 12.24
N GLU A 162 -8.93 14.02 13.12
CA GLU A 162 -10.33 14.36 12.91
C GLU A 162 -10.51 15.19 11.63
N GLY A 163 -11.52 14.88 10.81
CA GLY A 163 -11.77 15.53 9.52
C GLY A 163 -11.26 14.78 8.29
N GLY A 164 -10.37 13.79 8.45
CA GLY A 164 -9.79 13.01 7.35
C GLY A 164 -8.46 13.55 6.86
#